data_AF-A0A7I7W6Q7-F1
#
_entry.id   AF-A0A7I7W6Q7-F1
#
_cell.length_a   1.000
_cell.length_b   1.000
_cell.length_c   1.000
_cell.angle_alpha   90.00
_cell.angle_beta   90.00
_cell.angle_gamma   90.00
#
_symmetry.space_group_name_H-M   'P 1'
#
loop_
_entity.id
_entity.type
_entity.pdbx_description
1 polymer ?
#
loop_
_entity_poly.entity_id
_entity_poly.type
_entity_poly.pdbx_seq_one_letter_code
_entity_poly.pdbx_strand_id
1 'polypeptide(L)'
;MTTTSPARAPRARRSTRPSGDDREFAILATAERLLAERPLAEISVDDLAKGAGLSRPTFYFYFPSKDAVLLTLFERVIVEADSALEGMVANPPADIKTLWRTGINLFVETFGSHRAVSLAADAARTNKDIGDLWSKFMQKWVDHIAVVIEAERSRGAAPVTLPARDLSAALNLLNEKVMLTSFARERPSVPDEQLLDTLVHIWVTSIYNEPS
;
A
#
# COMPACT_ATOMS: atom_id res chain seq x y z
N MET A 1 -50.35 47.37 -29.09
CA MET A 1 -49.08 46.68 -29.36
C MET A 1 -48.07 47.28 -28.39
N THR A 2 -47.54 46.58 -27.39
CA THR A 2 -46.76 45.34 -27.45
C THR A 2 -46.81 44.64 -26.09
N THR A 3 -47.07 43.34 -26.12
CA THR A 3 -47.02 42.42 -24.97
C THR A 3 -45.60 41.91 -24.78
N THR A 4 -45.07 41.97 -23.56
CA THR A 4 -43.78 41.37 -23.20
C THR A 4 -44.05 40.14 -22.33
N SER A 5 -43.79 38.96 -22.90
CA SER A 5 -43.91 37.66 -22.25
C SER A 5 -42.71 37.41 -21.34
N PRO A 6 -42.86 36.87 -20.11
CA PRO A 6 -41.71 36.50 -19.30
C PRO A 6 -41.12 35.18 -19.81
N ALA A 7 -39.80 35.18 -20.01
CA ALA A 7 -39.04 34.02 -20.45
C ALA A 7 -39.00 32.95 -19.34
N ARG A 8 -39.27 31.70 -19.74
CA ARG A 8 -39.29 30.52 -18.88
C ARG A 8 -37.85 30.12 -18.55
N ALA A 9 -37.49 30.14 -17.26
CA ALA A 9 -36.18 29.69 -16.77
C ALA A 9 -35.90 28.23 -17.16
N PRO A 10 -34.65 27.87 -17.51
CA PRO A 10 -34.31 26.50 -17.86
C PRO A 10 -34.31 25.63 -16.60
N ARG A 11 -35.34 24.80 -16.45
CA ARG A 11 -35.30 23.62 -15.58
C ARG A 11 -34.37 22.59 -16.22
N ALA A 12 -33.17 22.42 -15.67
CA ALA A 12 -32.49 21.12 -15.51
C ALA A 12 -31.06 21.29 -14.97
N ARG A 13 -30.90 21.34 -13.64
CA ARG A 13 -29.78 20.61 -13.03
C ARG A 13 -30.31 19.20 -12.78
N ARG A 14 -30.13 18.30 -13.74
CA ARG A 14 -30.11 16.87 -13.45
C ARG A 14 -29.09 16.72 -12.33
N SER A 15 -29.52 16.33 -11.13
CA SER A 15 -28.56 15.81 -10.15
C SER A 15 -27.85 14.67 -10.86
N THR A 16 -26.57 14.84 -11.15
CA THR A 16 -25.70 13.78 -11.61
C THR A 16 -25.79 12.70 -10.55
N ARG A 17 -26.60 11.66 -10.79
CA ARG A 17 -26.57 10.47 -9.95
C ARG A 17 -25.12 10.01 -9.96
N PRO A 18 -24.50 9.79 -8.80
CA PRO A 18 -23.14 9.25 -8.74
C PRO A 18 -23.04 8.02 -9.65
N SER A 19 -21.96 7.96 -10.42
CA SER A 19 -21.58 6.80 -11.24
C SER A 19 -21.48 5.54 -10.37
N GLY A 20 -21.46 4.37 -11.00
CA GLY A 20 -21.11 3.13 -10.30
C GLY A 20 -19.77 3.25 -9.57
N ASP A 21 -18.78 3.81 -10.26
CA ASP A 21 -17.41 4.00 -9.76
C ASP A 21 -17.36 4.98 -8.57
N ASP A 22 -18.19 6.03 -8.59
CA ASP A 22 -18.26 7.01 -7.49
C ASP A 22 -18.74 6.36 -6.19
N ARG A 23 -19.63 5.36 -6.28
CA ARG A 23 -20.17 4.66 -5.11
C ARG A 23 -19.20 3.63 -4.57
N GLU A 24 -18.51 2.91 -5.44
CA GLU A 24 -17.42 2.03 -5.02
C GLU A 24 -16.33 2.83 -4.29
N PHE A 25 -15.92 3.96 -4.87
CA PHE A 25 -14.96 4.87 -4.23
C PHE A 25 -15.45 5.38 -2.88
N ALA A 26 -16.74 5.74 -2.75
CA ALA A 26 -17.31 6.18 -1.47
C ALA A 26 -17.26 5.08 -0.39
N ILE A 27 -17.46 3.80 -0.76
CA ILE A 27 -17.32 2.66 0.16
C ILE A 27 -15.87 2.53 0.62
N LEU A 28 -14.92 2.57 -0.31
CA LEU A 28 -13.48 2.41 -0.02
C LEU A 28 -12.96 3.56 0.86
N ALA A 29 -13.31 4.81 0.53
CA ALA A 29 -12.95 5.97 1.34
C ALA A 29 -13.57 5.92 2.74
N THR A 30 -14.81 5.43 2.86
CA THR A 30 -15.45 5.21 4.17
C THR A 30 -14.72 4.14 4.98
N ALA A 31 -14.35 3.03 4.34
CA ALA A 31 -13.63 1.95 5.00
C ALA A 31 -12.26 2.40 5.51
N GLU A 32 -11.46 3.07 4.68
CA GLU A 32 -10.15 3.59 5.07
C GLU A 32 -10.24 4.56 6.26
N ARG A 33 -11.22 5.49 6.25
CA ARG A 33 -11.46 6.38 7.39
C ARG A 33 -11.80 5.61 8.67
N LEU A 34 -12.71 4.64 8.59
CA LEU A 34 -13.12 3.85 9.76
C LEU A 34 -12.00 2.96 10.29
N LEU A 35 -11.13 2.44 9.42
CA LEU A 35 -9.96 1.65 9.81
C LEU A 35 -8.92 2.48 10.58
N ALA A 36 -8.86 3.79 10.36
CA ALA A 36 -8.02 4.69 11.14
C ALA A 36 -8.54 4.89 12.58
N GLU A 37 -9.81 4.58 12.83
CA GLU A 37 -10.47 4.77 14.13
C GLU A 37 -10.52 3.46 14.94
N ARG A 38 -10.74 2.31 14.28
CA ARG A 38 -10.95 1.01 14.96
C ARG A 38 -10.67 -0.20 14.05
N PRO A 39 -10.42 -1.40 14.63
CA PRO A 39 -10.15 -2.62 13.85
C PRO A 39 -11.29 -3.03 12.93
N LEU A 40 -10.97 -3.70 11.81
CA LEU A 40 -11.97 -4.20 10.85
C LEU A 40 -13.06 -5.07 11.52
N ALA A 41 -12.70 -5.84 12.56
CA ALA A 41 -13.63 -6.67 13.31
C ALA A 41 -14.82 -5.87 13.88
N GLU A 42 -14.60 -4.62 14.29
CA GLU A 42 -15.60 -3.72 14.87
C GLU A 42 -16.36 -2.89 13.82
N ILE A 43 -15.95 -2.94 12.56
CA ILE A 43 -16.64 -2.28 11.45
C ILE A 43 -17.71 -3.21 10.89
N SER A 44 -18.96 -2.76 10.87
CA SER A 44 -20.06 -3.50 10.25
C SER A 44 -20.28 -3.08 8.79
N VAL A 45 -20.94 -3.92 8.00
CA VAL A 45 -21.40 -3.56 6.66
C VAL A 45 -22.37 -2.35 6.70
N ASP A 46 -23.14 -2.21 7.78
CA ASP A 46 -24.04 -1.07 7.93
C ASP A 46 -23.27 0.24 8.17
N ASP A 47 -22.13 0.20 8.88
CA ASP A 47 -21.27 1.37 9.04
C ASP A 47 -20.69 1.82 7.70
N LEU A 48 -20.21 0.86 6.89
CA LEU A 48 -19.69 1.11 5.54
C LEU A 48 -20.76 1.68 4.61
N ALA A 49 -21.94 1.05 4.58
CA ALA A 49 -23.05 1.50 3.75
C ALA A 49 -23.52 2.90 4.17
N LYS A 50 -23.74 3.14 5.47
CA LYS A 50 -24.18 4.45 5.98
C LYS A 50 -23.14 5.53 5.71
N GLY A 51 -21.86 5.26 5.94
CA GLY A 51 -20.79 6.22 5.69
C GLY A 51 -20.64 6.58 4.21
N ALA A 52 -20.90 5.62 3.31
CA ALA A 52 -20.92 5.83 1.86
C ALA A 52 -22.23 6.46 1.34
N GLY A 53 -23.23 6.71 2.20
CA GLY A 53 -24.54 7.22 1.79
C GLY A 53 -25.39 6.20 1.02
N LEU A 54 -25.18 4.90 1.27
CA LEU A 54 -25.81 3.79 0.58
C LEU A 54 -26.71 2.97 1.52
N SER A 55 -27.65 2.22 0.92
CA SER A 55 -28.37 1.18 1.63
C SER A 55 -27.53 -0.09 1.74
N ARG A 56 -27.80 -0.94 2.74
CA ARG A 56 -27.13 -2.25 2.87
C ARG A 56 -27.27 -3.14 1.62
N PRO A 57 -28.45 -3.28 0.99
CA PRO A 57 -28.55 -4.00 -0.28
C PRO A 57 -27.70 -3.39 -1.41
N THR A 58 -27.59 -2.05 -1.44
CA THR A 58 -26.74 -1.37 -2.43
C THR A 58 -25.25 -1.63 -2.17
N PHE A 59 -24.81 -1.74 -0.92
CA PHE A 59 -23.44 -2.16 -0.61
C PHE A 59 -23.11 -3.53 -1.22
N TYR A 60 -24.00 -4.52 -1.01
CA TYR A 60 -23.78 -5.88 -1.51
C TYR A 60 -23.79 -6.01 -3.04
N PHE A 61 -24.27 -4.99 -3.75
CA PHE A 61 -24.11 -4.91 -5.20
C PHE A 61 -22.64 -4.68 -5.61
N TYR A 62 -21.86 -3.95 -4.80
CA TYR A 62 -20.46 -3.63 -5.09
C TYR A 62 -19.50 -4.61 -4.42
N PHE A 63 -19.73 -4.96 -3.15
CA PHE A 63 -18.82 -5.80 -2.39
C PHE A 63 -19.57 -6.95 -1.69
N PRO A 64 -19.09 -8.19 -1.79
CA PRO A 64 -19.73 -9.34 -1.14
C PRO A 64 -19.53 -9.32 0.39
N SER A 65 -18.50 -8.66 0.91
CA SER A 65 -18.18 -8.58 2.33
C SER A 65 -17.31 -7.36 2.66
N LYS A 66 -17.13 -7.06 3.95
CA LYS A 66 -16.14 -6.06 4.40
C LYS A 66 -14.69 -6.50 4.17
N ASP A 67 -14.43 -7.81 4.14
CA ASP A 67 -13.10 -8.35 3.85
C ASP A 67 -12.74 -8.12 2.37
N ALA A 68 -13.71 -8.21 1.47
CA ALA A 68 -13.50 -7.86 0.05
C ALA A 68 -13.18 -6.37 -0.12
N VAL A 69 -13.78 -5.49 0.69
CA VAL A 69 -13.44 -4.05 0.71
C VAL A 69 -12.00 -3.85 1.17
N LEU A 70 -11.58 -4.52 2.26
CA LEU A 70 -10.19 -4.46 2.73
C LEU A 70 -9.21 -5.01 1.69
N LEU A 71 -9.52 -6.13 1.06
CA LEU A 71 -8.71 -6.72 0.00
C LEU A 71 -8.50 -5.72 -1.15
N THR A 72 -9.57 -5.07 -1.63
CA THR A 72 -9.47 -4.05 -2.69
C THR A 72 -8.68 -2.82 -2.25
N LEU A 73 -8.84 -2.34 -1.02
CA LEU A 73 -8.01 -1.26 -0.49
C LEU A 73 -6.53 -1.66 -0.47
N PHE A 74 -6.23 -2.84 0.06
CA PHE A 74 -4.86 -3.31 0.19
C PHE A 74 -4.20 -3.57 -1.16
N GLU A 75 -4.94 -4.11 -2.13
CA GLU A 75 -4.49 -4.26 -3.51
C GLU A 75 -4.09 -2.91 -4.12
N ARG A 76 -4.87 -1.85 -3.91
CA ARG A 76 -4.53 -0.50 -4.39
C ARG A 76 -3.22 0.00 -3.80
N VAL A 77 -3.01 -0.18 -2.48
CA VAL A 77 -1.76 0.21 -1.79
C VAL A 77 -0.56 -0.56 -2.35
N ILE A 78 -0.70 -1.88 -2.55
CA ILE A 78 0.36 -2.71 -3.09
C ILE A 78 0.69 -2.31 -4.53
N VAL A 79 -0.32 -2.10 -5.37
CA VAL A 79 -0.14 -1.71 -6.78
C VAL A 79 0.51 -0.33 -6.88
N GLU A 80 0.19 0.61 -5.98
CA GLU A 80 0.86 1.90 -5.89
C GLU A 80 2.36 1.74 -5.59
N ALA A 81 2.71 0.96 -4.57
CA ALA A 81 4.11 0.73 -4.20
C ALA A 81 4.89 0.01 -5.32
N ASP A 82 4.26 -1.00 -5.94
CA ASP A 82 4.83 -1.78 -7.04
C ASP A 82 5.05 -0.91 -8.29
N SER A 83 4.07 -0.07 -8.65
CA SER A 83 4.18 0.86 -9.78
C SER A 83 5.26 1.92 -9.54
N ALA A 84 5.39 2.41 -8.30
CA ALA A 84 6.43 3.35 -7.94
C ALA A 84 7.84 2.71 -8.07
N LEU A 85 7.99 1.46 -7.63
CA LEU A 85 9.21 0.68 -7.81
C LEU A 85 9.53 0.48 -9.29
N GLU A 86 8.56 0.07 -10.12
CA GLU A 86 8.73 -0.08 -11.57
C GLU A 86 9.19 1.23 -12.24
N GLY A 87 8.62 2.36 -11.82
CA GLY A 87 9.04 3.69 -12.29
C GLY A 87 10.49 4.03 -11.91
N MET A 88 10.93 3.67 -10.70
CA MET A 88 12.32 3.84 -10.27
C MET A 88 13.27 2.93 -11.04
N VAL A 89 12.89 1.67 -11.28
CA VAL A 89 13.70 0.70 -12.03
C VAL A 89 13.88 1.12 -13.48
N ALA A 90 12.87 1.75 -14.08
CA ALA A 90 12.96 2.29 -15.43
C ALA A 90 13.93 3.48 -15.54
N ASN A 91 14.11 4.24 -14.44
CA ASN A 91 15.00 5.40 -14.37
C ASN A 91 15.82 5.38 -13.06
N PRO A 92 16.79 4.47 -12.93
CA PRO A 92 17.46 4.23 -11.66
C PRO A 92 18.37 5.41 -11.28
N PRO A 93 18.48 5.75 -9.99
CA PRO A 93 19.50 6.68 -9.51
C PRO A 93 20.91 6.20 -9.88
N ALA A 94 21.80 7.15 -10.20
CA ALA A 94 23.17 6.82 -10.60
C ALA A 94 24.02 6.25 -9.44
N ASP A 95 23.78 6.73 -8.22
CA ASP A 95 24.45 6.27 -7.01
C ASP A 95 23.65 5.16 -6.32
N ILE A 96 24.35 4.10 -5.90
CA ILE A 96 23.72 2.90 -5.37
C ILE A 96 23.15 3.10 -3.96
N LYS A 97 23.77 3.96 -3.13
CA LYS A 97 23.21 4.29 -1.81
C LYS A 97 21.89 5.06 -1.97
N THR A 98 21.86 5.95 -2.95
CA THR A 98 20.66 6.68 -3.35
C THR A 98 19.61 5.72 -3.89
N LEU A 99 19.98 4.73 -4.71
CA LEU A 99 19.06 3.69 -5.19
C LEU A 99 18.38 2.95 -4.03
N TRP A 100 19.15 2.44 -3.06
CA TRP A 100 18.58 1.74 -1.91
C TRP A 100 17.70 2.65 -1.05
N ARG A 101 18.15 3.88 -0.79
CA ARG A 101 17.37 4.86 -0.01
C ARG A 101 16.06 5.21 -0.70
N THR A 102 16.10 5.53 -2.00
CA THR A 102 14.91 5.86 -2.78
C THR A 102 13.97 4.67 -2.82
N GLY A 103 14.46 3.47 -3.14
CA GLY A 103 13.65 2.26 -3.21
C GLY A 103 12.93 1.96 -1.89
N ILE A 104 13.65 1.92 -0.76
CA ILE A 104 13.04 1.68 0.56
C ILE A 104 12.06 2.79 0.92
N ASN A 105 12.39 4.05 0.61
CA ASN A 105 11.51 5.18 0.90
C ASN A 105 10.16 5.09 0.17
N LEU A 106 10.12 4.56 -1.06
CA LEU A 106 8.86 4.33 -1.78
C LEU A 106 7.90 3.45 -0.96
N PHE A 107 8.41 2.37 -0.35
CA PHE A 107 7.60 1.49 0.49
C PHE A 107 7.22 2.18 1.81
N VAL A 108 8.16 2.85 2.47
CA VAL A 108 7.89 3.57 3.73
C VAL A 108 6.79 4.62 3.53
N GLU A 109 6.88 5.43 2.47
CA GLU A 109 5.90 6.48 2.18
C GLU A 109 4.55 5.91 1.74
N THR A 110 4.54 4.91 0.85
CA THR A 110 3.28 4.36 0.32
C THR A 110 2.49 3.64 1.42
N PHE A 111 3.10 2.68 2.12
CA PHE A 111 2.43 1.98 3.21
C PHE A 111 2.21 2.89 4.43
N GLY A 112 3.08 3.88 4.64
CA GLY A 112 2.94 4.92 5.67
C GLY A 112 1.78 5.88 5.44
N SER A 113 1.48 6.21 4.19
CA SER A 113 0.30 7.01 3.82
C SER A 113 -1.01 6.24 4.03
N HIS A 114 -0.95 4.90 3.96
CA HIS A 114 -2.07 3.99 4.13
C HIS A 114 -1.92 3.08 5.37
N ARG A 115 -1.42 3.63 6.49
CA ARG A 115 -1.13 2.86 7.73
C ARG A 115 -2.32 2.03 8.21
N ALA A 116 -3.50 2.61 8.24
CA ALA A 116 -4.71 1.93 8.72
C ALA A 116 -5.05 0.70 7.87
N VAL A 117 -4.95 0.81 6.55
CA VAL A 117 -5.16 -0.30 5.61
C VAL A 117 -4.07 -1.36 5.78
N SER A 118 -2.81 -0.93 5.90
CA SER A 118 -1.65 -1.82 6.04
C SER A 118 -1.72 -2.66 7.31
N LEU A 119 -2.06 -2.05 8.44
CA LEU A 119 -2.26 -2.73 9.72
C LEU A 119 -3.49 -3.65 9.71
N ALA A 120 -4.57 -3.22 9.09
CA ALA A 120 -5.78 -4.04 8.97
C ALA A 120 -5.55 -5.28 8.08
N ALA A 121 -4.82 -5.12 6.97
CA ALA A 121 -4.44 -6.22 6.10
C ALA A 121 -3.49 -7.20 6.80
N ASP A 122 -2.55 -6.70 7.62
CA ASP A 122 -1.70 -7.55 8.45
C ASP A 122 -2.52 -8.37 9.46
N ALA A 123 -3.41 -7.72 10.21
CA ALA A 123 -4.29 -8.42 11.15
C ALA A 123 -5.22 -9.44 10.46
N ALA A 124 -5.56 -9.21 9.19
CA ALA A 124 -6.44 -10.07 8.39
C ALA A 124 -5.69 -11.13 7.55
N ARG A 125 -4.38 -11.35 7.76
CA ARG A 125 -3.57 -12.30 6.97
C ARG A 125 -4.07 -13.74 6.96
N THR A 126 -4.91 -14.13 7.92
CA THR A 126 -5.57 -15.45 7.96
C THR A 126 -6.63 -15.61 6.88
N ASN A 127 -7.12 -14.51 6.29
CA ASN A 127 -7.88 -14.53 5.05
C ASN A 127 -6.95 -14.90 3.90
N LYS A 128 -7.27 -16.02 3.23
CA LYS A 128 -6.44 -16.59 2.16
C LYS A 128 -6.19 -15.61 1.01
N ASP A 129 -7.17 -14.81 0.61
CA ASP A 129 -7.02 -13.92 -0.54
C ASP A 129 -6.06 -12.76 -0.22
N ILE A 130 -6.12 -12.21 1.00
CA ILE A 130 -5.19 -11.19 1.48
C ILE A 130 -3.78 -11.79 1.62
N GLY A 131 -3.67 -12.99 2.20
CA GLY A 131 -2.40 -13.69 2.36
C GLY A 131 -1.74 -14.03 1.03
N ASP A 132 -2.50 -14.55 0.06
CA ASP A 132 -2.01 -14.90 -1.27
C ASP A 132 -1.59 -13.65 -2.06
N LEU A 133 -2.38 -12.57 -1.99
CA LEU A 133 -2.04 -11.29 -2.60
C LEU A 133 -0.69 -10.78 -2.06
N TRP A 134 -0.52 -10.72 -0.74
CA TRP A 134 0.72 -10.29 -0.13
C TRP A 134 1.90 -11.18 -0.52
N SER A 135 1.72 -12.51 -0.44
CA SER A 135 2.74 -13.49 -0.78
C SER A 135 3.22 -13.35 -2.22
N LYS A 136 2.30 -13.11 -3.16
CA LYS A 136 2.62 -12.90 -4.58
C LYS A 136 3.53 -11.69 -4.78
N PHE A 137 3.20 -10.55 -4.18
CA PHE A 137 4.01 -9.33 -4.35
C PHE A 137 5.32 -9.39 -3.58
N MET A 138 5.33 -9.98 -2.38
CA MET A 138 6.58 -10.24 -1.65
C MET A 138 7.54 -11.12 -2.45
N GLN A 139 7.04 -12.18 -3.09
CA GLN A 139 7.88 -13.01 -3.99
C GLN A 139 8.43 -12.18 -5.16
N LYS A 140 7.60 -11.36 -5.81
CA LYS A 140 8.03 -10.46 -6.90
C LYS A 140 9.15 -9.53 -6.44
N TRP A 141 8.99 -8.85 -5.32
CA TRP A 141 10.00 -7.90 -4.81
C TRP A 141 11.27 -8.61 -4.35
N VAL A 142 11.15 -9.77 -3.70
CA VAL A 142 12.30 -10.58 -3.31
C VAL A 142 13.13 -10.99 -4.52
N ASP A 143 12.48 -11.51 -5.57
CA ASP A 143 13.16 -11.95 -6.78
C ASP A 143 13.80 -10.76 -7.52
N HIS A 144 13.11 -9.62 -7.59
CA HIS A 144 13.66 -8.40 -8.19
C HIS A 144 14.92 -7.90 -7.47
N ILE A 145 14.87 -7.79 -6.13
CA ILE A 145 16.02 -7.36 -5.33
C ILE A 145 17.17 -8.37 -5.40
N ALA A 146 16.88 -9.67 -5.48
CA ALA A 146 17.92 -10.68 -5.66
C ALA A 146 18.69 -10.47 -6.98
N VAL A 147 17.99 -10.14 -8.07
CA VAL A 147 18.62 -9.79 -9.35
C VAL A 147 19.51 -8.55 -9.23
N VAL A 148 19.07 -7.52 -8.49
CA VAL A 148 19.88 -6.33 -8.25
C VAL A 148 21.16 -6.70 -7.48
N ILE A 149 21.05 -7.48 -6.39
CA ILE A 149 22.22 -7.93 -5.60
C ILE A 149 23.20 -8.72 -6.47
N GLU A 150 22.73 -9.63 -7.33
CA GLU A 150 23.61 -10.38 -8.23
C GLU A 150 24.29 -9.51 -9.30
N ALA A 151 23.60 -8.45 -9.77
CA ALA A 151 24.21 -7.46 -10.66
C ALA A 151 25.33 -6.68 -9.95
N GLU A 152 25.13 -6.30 -8.68
CA GLU A 152 26.16 -5.65 -7.85
C GLU A 152 27.39 -6.55 -7.64
N ARG A 153 27.17 -7.85 -7.43
CA ARG A 153 28.24 -8.84 -7.29
C ARG A 153 29.00 -9.02 -8.59
N SER A 154 28.29 -9.16 -9.71
CA SER A 154 28.88 -9.39 -11.02
C SER A 154 29.78 -8.24 -11.49
N ARG A 155 29.47 -7.00 -11.08
CA ARG A 155 30.30 -5.82 -11.35
C ARG A 155 31.39 -5.55 -10.30
N GLY A 156 31.54 -6.45 -9.32
CA GLY A 156 32.53 -6.33 -8.24
C GLY A 156 32.25 -5.26 -7.20
N ALA A 157 31.01 -4.73 -7.15
CA ALA A 157 30.62 -3.71 -6.18
C ALA A 157 30.19 -4.29 -4.83
N ALA A 158 29.67 -5.51 -4.80
CA ALA A 158 29.28 -6.23 -3.59
C ALA A 158 29.99 -7.60 -3.50
N PRO A 159 30.37 -8.06 -2.30
CA PRO A 159 30.96 -9.38 -2.13
C PRO A 159 29.92 -10.50 -2.33
N VAL A 160 30.41 -11.69 -2.69
CA VAL A 160 29.60 -12.91 -2.69
C VAL A 160 29.63 -13.50 -1.28
N THR A 161 28.54 -13.33 -0.55
CA THR A 161 28.39 -13.78 0.85
C THR A 161 27.30 -14.85 0.95
N LEU A 162 26.07 -14.44 1.26
CA LEU A 162 24.87 -15.29 1.31
C LEU A 162 24.24 -15.45 -0.09
N PRO A 163 23.41 -16.47 -0.35
CA PRO A 163 22.58 -16.50 -1.54
C PRO A 163 21.75 -15.20 -1.65
N ALA A 164 21.81 -14.51 -2.79
CA ALA A 164 21.18 -13.18 -2.93
C ALA A 164 19.68 -13.21 -2.65
N ARG A 165 19.02 -14.31 -3.04
CA ARG A 165 17.59 -14.50 -2.79
C ARG A 165 17.25 -14.63 -1.31
N ASP A 166 18.08 -15.33 -0.54
CA ASP A 166 17.86 -15.51 0.91
C ASP A 166 18.11 -14.19 1.66
N LEU A 167 19.18 -13.46 1.29
CA LEU A 167 19.44 -12.13 1.82
C LEU A 167 18.29 -11.17 1.49
N SER A 168 17.83 -11.17 0.24
CA SER A 168 16.68 -10.38 -0.21
C SER A 168 15.41 -10.71 0.58
N ALA A 169 15.10 -12.01 0.76
CA ALA A 169 13.94 -12.45 1.54
C ALA A 169 14.01 -11.95 2.99
N ALA A 170 15.16 -12.13 3.66
CA ALA A 170 15.36 -11.68 5.03
C ALA A 170 15.19 -10.16 5.17
N LEU A 171 15.76 -9.39 4.25
CA LEU A 171 15.69 -7.92 4.26
C LEU A 171 14.27 -7.41 3.99
N ASN A 172 13.52 -8.02 3.07
CA ASN A 172 12.12 -7.65 2.81
C ASN A 172 11.22 -7.97 4.01
N LEU A 173 11.39 -9.14 4.65
CA LEU A 173 10.65 -9.51 5.86
C LEU A 173 10.99 -8.60 7.05
N LEU A 174 12.26 -8.20 7.17
CA LEU A 174 12.68 -7.21 8.16
C LEU A 174 11.99 -5.87 7.93
N ASN A 175 11.98 -5.38 6.68
CA ASN A 175 11.27 -4.14 6.33
C ASN A 175 9.80 -4.24 6.70
N GLU A 176 9.11 -5.30 6.27
CA GLU A 176 7.70 -5.53 6.59
C GLU A 176 7.45 -5.41 8.10
N LYS A 177 8.18 -6.18 8.91
CA LYS A 177 7.91 -6.21 10.35
C LYS A 177 8.25 -4.88 11.02
N VAL A 178 9.38 -4.25 10.67
CA VAL A 178 9.80 -2.98 11.28
C VAL A 178 8.87 -1.83 10.89
N MET A 179 8.41 -1.79 9.64
CA MET A 179 7.38 -0.83 9.20
C MET A 179 6.08 -1.05 9.96
N LEU A 180 5.56 -2.29 10.04
CA LEU A 180 4.30 -2.57 10.74
C LEU A 180 4.34 -2.21 12.23
N THR A 181 5.43 -2.54 12.95
CA THR A 181 5.54 -2.18 14.37
C THR A 181 5.69 -0.67 14.59
N SER A 182 6.40 0.03 13.70
CA SER A 182 6.46 1.50 13.69
C SER A 182 5.08 2.10 13.41
N PHE A 183 4.37 1.55 12.43
CA PHE A 183 3.02 1.97 12.04
C PHE A 183 2.01 1.85 13.17
N ALA A 184 2.02 0.71 13.86
CA ALA A 184 1.18 0.43 15.01
C ALA A 184 1.64 1.10 16.32
N ARG A 185 2.82 1.75 16.33
CA ARG A 185 3.46 2.30 17.54
C ARG A 185 3.60 1.25 18.65
N GLU A 186 3.93 0.02 18.26
CA GLU A 186 4.16 -1.11 19.16
C GLU A 186 5.41 -0.89 20.03
N ARG A 187 5.60 -1.74 21.05
CA ARG A 187 6.84 -1.78 21.84
C ARG A 187 7.40 -3.20 21.82
N PRO A 188 8.62 -3.41 21.30
CA PRO A 188 9.53 -2.41 20.71
C PRO A 188 9.12 -1.95 19.29
N SER A 189 9.48 -0.72 18.92
CA SER A 189 9.38 -0.18 17.54
C SER A 189 10.46 0.87 17.26
N VAL A 190 10.75 1.09 15.98
CA VAL A 190 11.62 2.19 15.52
C VAL A 190 10.75 3.44 15.31
N PRO A 191 11.17 4.63 15.80
CA PRO A 191 10.44 5.88 15.55
C PRO A 191 10.33 6.18 14.05
N ASP A 192 9.20 6.77 13.63
CA ASP A 192 8.92 7.10 12.22
C ASP A 192 10.07 7.89 11.57
N GLU A 193 10.62 8.88 12.29
CA GLU A 193 11.71 9.74 11.81
C GLU A 193 13.06 9.03 11.64
N GLN A 194 13.24 7.86 12.25
CA GLN A 194 14.45 7.03 12.14
C GLN A 194 14.24 5.79 11.27
N LEU A 195 13.00 5.52 10.85
CA LEU A 195 12.60 4.28 10.19
C LEU A 195 13.41 4.05 8.92
N LEU A 196 13.40 5.02 8.00
CA LEU A 196 14.12 4.91 6.73
C LEU A 196 15.62 4.73 6.94
N ASP A 197 16.24 5.54 7.79
CA ASP A 197 17.69 5.50 8.03
C ASP A 197 18.12 4.15 8.62
N THR A 198 17.32 3.60 9.53
CA THR A 198 17.55 2.27 10.13
C THR A 198 17.52 1.18 9.06
N LEU A 199 16.48 1.15 8.22
CA LEU A 199 16.33 0.14 7.18
C LEU A 199 17.46 0.24 6.15
N VAL A 200 17.75 1.45 5.66
CA VAL A 200 18.82 1.69 4.68
C VAL A 200 20.18 1.27 5.23
N HIS A 201 20.48 1.56 6.50
CA HIS A 201 21.72 1.14 7.13
C HIS A 201 21.88 -0.39 7.10
N ILE A 202 20.84 -1.13 7.50
CA ILE A 202 20.88 -2.60 7.54
C ILE A 202 21.04 -3.19 6.13
N TRP A 203 20.33 -2.66 5.14
CA TRP A 203 20.43 -3.12 3.75
C TRP A 203 21.84 -2.88 3.20
N VAL A 204 22.35 -1.65 3.29
CA VAL A 204 23.66 -1.32 2.72
C VAL A 204 24.78 -2.10 3.43
N THR A 205 24.75 -2.20 4.75
CA THR A 205 25.81 -2.94 5.46
C THR A 205 25.76 -4.44 5.17
N SER A 206 24.58 -5.06 5.12
CA SER A 206 24.45 -6.50 4.85
C SER A 206 24.77 -6.89 3.41
N ILE A 207 24.53 -6.00 2.43
CA ILE A 207 24.80 -6.27 1.02
C ILE A 207 26.27 -6.03 0.66
N TYR A 208 26.89 -4.98 1.21
CA TYR A 208 28.20 -4.51 0.74
C TYR A 208 29.38 -4.86 1.65
N ASN A 209 29.17 -5.24 2.92
CA ASN A 209 30.28 -5.60 3.80
C ASN A 209 30.58 -7.10 3.76
N GLU A 210 31.85 -7.45 3.88
CA GLU A 210 32.26 -8.83 4.12
C GLU A 210 31.96 -9.23 5.58
N PRO A 211 31.41 -10.43 5.84
CA PRO A 211 31.30 -10.95 7.19
C PRO A 211 32.70 -11.14 7.77
N SER A 212 32.90 -10.63 8.99
CA SER A 212 34.12 -10.83 9.77
C SER A 212 34.30 -12.28 10.20
#